data_AF-A0A933RI09-F1
#
_entry.id   AF-A0A933RI09-F1
#
_cell.length_a   1.000
_cell.length_b   1.000
_cell.length_c   1.000
_cell.angle_alpha   90.00
_cell.angle_beta   90.00
_cell.angle_gamma   90.00
#
_symmetry.space_group_name_H-M   'P 1'
#
loop_
_entity.id
_entity.type
_entity.pdbx_description
1 polymer ?
#
loop_
_entity_poly.entity_id
_entity_poly.type
_entity_poly.pdbx_seq_one_letter_code
_entity_poly.pdbx_strand_id
1 'polypeptide(L)'
;MRYDDVALLALLTQDLDQARAFADRVLGPLAFDDEATRRLADTLMAVLEEQGSPRRAGLRLGVHENTVAKRLRTIEAMLEETARSLGLGPWRTFYRVTLPRLRLALLGGGLVIALHLLGEYGGFAVLRYRTFTTEIYNAYKLGFDAASAALLSLVLVVVCILVLSGEMGLRGHSSHARIGAGAARRRRRVRLGPARTAASLLALSALVGLALAVPLGALGYWILQGSSTTLPSASIWGATLNTLLFGLGAAALSCVLALPVALLAARRRGVVARLLERAVFLPRALPGLVVGLALVFFPVRYAAGL
;
A
#
# COMPACT_ATOMS: atom_id res chain seq x y z
N MET A 1 -24.21 -24.45 -4.23
CA MET A 1 -23.81 -25.76 -4.77
C MET A 1 -22.33 -25.92 -4.53
N ARG A 2 -21.93 -26.97 -3.82
CA ARG A 2 -20.51 -27.34 -3.70
C ARG A 2 -20.08 -28.03 -4.99
N TYR A 3 -18.81 -27.90 -5.35
CA TYR A 3 -18.25 -28.49 -6.57
C TYR A 3 -18.47 -30.02 -6.63
N ASP A 4 -18.43 -30.66 -5.47
CA ASP A 4 -18.62 -32.09 -5.30
C ASP A 4 -20.03 -32.56 -5.70
N ASP A 5 -21.05 -31.70 -5.52
CA ASP A 5 -22.45 -32.03 -5.87
C ASP A 5 -22.67 -32.11 -7.39
N VAL A 6 -21.85 -31.38 -8.17
CA VAL A 6 -21.95 -31.29 -9.64
C VAL A 6 -21.18 -32.42 -10.31
N ALA A 7 -20.01 -32.78 -9.77
CA ALA A 7 -19.20 -33.87 -10.29
C ALA A 7 -19.92 -35.22 -10.16
N LEU A 8 -20.61 -35.44 -9.03
CA LEU A 8 -21.35 -36.68 -8.78
C LEU A 8 -22.57 -36.83 -9.70
N LEU A 9 -23.29 -35.73 -9.97
CA LEU A 9 -24.44 -35.72 -10.88
C LEU A 9 -24.03 -35.95 -12.35
N ALA A 10 -22.88 -35.41 -12.78
CA ALA A 10 -22.34 -35.62 -14.13
C ALA A 10 -21.75 -37.03 -14.34
N LEU A 11 -21.22 -37.67 -13.28
CA LEU A 11 -20.73 -39.05 -13.32
C LEU A 11 -21.86 -40.09 -13.35
N LEU A 12 -23.05 -39.73 -12.85
CA LEU A 12 -24.22 -40.62 -12.79
C LEU A 12 -25.12 -40.54 -14.03
N THR A 13 -24.93 -39.54 -14.89
CA THR A 13 -25.65 -39.45 -16.17
C THR A 13 -24.99 -40.33 -17.22
N GLN A 14 -25.68 -41.39 -17.66
CA GLN A 14 -25.27 -42.18 -18.84
C GLN A 14 -25.51 -41.45 -20.17
N ASP A 15 -26.21 -40.32 -20.13
CA ASP A 15 -26.55 -39.50 -21.29
C ASP A 15 -25.62 -38.28 -21.38
N LEU A 16 -24.61 -38.40 -22.24
CA LEU A 16 -23.56 -37.40 -22.47
C LEU A 16 -24.13 -36.03 -22.91
N ASP A 17 -25.29 -36.03 -23.57
CA ASP A 17 -25.89 -34.79 -24.07
C ASP A 17 -26.57 -34.01 -22.95
N GLN A 18 -27.16 -34.69 -21.96
CA GLN A 18 -27.72 -34.04 -20.77
C GLN A 18 -26.63 -33.48 -19.85
N ALA A 19 -25.52 -34.20 -19.70
CA ALA A 19 -24.36 -33.73 -18.94
C ALA A 19 -23.77 -32.46 -19.57
N ARG A 20 -23.64 -32.41 -20.91
CA ARG A 20 -23.22 -31.23 -21.66
C ARG A 20 -24.21 -30.07 -21.51
N ALA A 21 -25.51 -30.30 -21.67
CA ALA A 21 -26.53 -29.25 -21.55
C ALA A 21 -26.66 -28.70 -20.12
N PHE A 22 -26.30 -29.48 -19.11
CA PHE A 22 -26.20 -29.03 -17.71
C PHE A 22 -24.92 -28.23 -17.48
N ALA A 23 -23.78 -28.71 -17.98
CA ALA A 23 -22.50 -28.01 -17.94
C ALA A 23 -22.60 -26.65 -18.66
N ASP A 24 -23.21 -26.58 -19.84
CA ASP A 24 -23.46 -25.35 -20.59
C ASP A 24 -24.33 -24.36 -19.81
N ARG A 25 -25.37 -24.84 -19.11
CA ARG A 25 -26.25 -24.01 -18.27
C ARG A 25 -25.53 -23.44 -17.05
N VAL A 26 -24.63 -24.22 -16.45
CA VAL A 26 -23.96 -23.87 -15.18
C VAL A 26 -22.69 -23.05 -15.44
N LEU A 27 -21.92 -23.39 -16.47
CA LEU A 27 -20.67 -22.74 -16.85
C LEU A 27 -20.88 -21.54 -17.79
N GLY A 28 -22.02 -21.48 -18.50
CA GLY A 28 -22.37 -20.38 -19.38
C GLY A 28 -21.30 -20.15 -20.46
N PRO A 29 -20.75 -18.92 -20.61
CA PRO A 29 -19.74 -18.62 -21.62
C PRO A 29 -18.43 -19.42 -21.50
N LEU A 30 -18.17 -20.08 -20.36
CA LEU A 30 -16.97 -20.91 -20.17
C LEU A 30 -17.10 -22.31 -20.77
N ALA A 31 -18.29 -22.75 -21.17
CA ALA A 31 -18.48 -24.03 -21.85
C ALA A 31 -18.26 -23.95 -23.37
N PHE A 32 -18.10 -22.73 -23.91
CA PHE A 32 -17.69 -22.58 -25.30
C PHE A 32 -16.26 -23.08 -25.47
N ASP A 33 -16.13 -24.10 -26.31
CA ASP A 33 -14.88 -24.69 -26.74
C ASP A 33 -14.18 -23.79 -27.77
N ASP A 34 -14.03 -22.51 -27.41
CA ASP A 34 -13.36 -21.49 -28.21
C ASP A 34 -11.86 -21.52 -27.93
N GLU A 35 -11.09 -21.35 -28.99
CA GLU A 35 -9.63 -21.33 -29.00
C GLU A 35 -9.07 -20.28 -28.02
N ALA A 36 -9.80 -19.18 -27.82
CA ALA A 36 -9.45 -18.15 -26.86
C ALA A 36 -9.53 -18.64 -25.40
N THR A 37 -10.56 -19.42 -25.04
CA THR A 37 -10.79 -19.92 -23.68
C THR A 37 -9.77 -21.00 -23.32
N ARG A 38 -9.47 -21.91 -24.26
CA ARG A 38 -8.41 -22.92 -24.08
C ARG A 38 -7.05 -22.28 -23.81
N ARG A 39 -6.67 -21.25 -24.57
CA ARG A 39 -5.42 -20.50 -24.34
C ARG A 39 -5.35 -19.85 -22.96
N LEU A 40 -6.47 -19.41 -22.40
CA LEU A 40 -6.52 -18.87 -21.04
C LEU A 40 -6.34 -19.98 -20.00
N ALA A 41 -7.02 -21.11 -20.18
CA ALA A 41 -6.90 -22.28 -19.30
C ALA A 41 -5.46 -22.84 -19.28
N ASP A 42 -4.83 -23.01 -20.45
CA ASP A 42 -3.43 -23.45 -20.55
C ASP A 42 -2.48 -22.49 -19.85
N THR A 43 -2.76 -21.19 -19.95
CA THR A 43 -1.94 -20.17 -19.29
C THR A 43 -2.10 -20.24 -17.78
N LEU A 44 -3.32 -20.47 -17.29
CA LEU A 44 -3.59 -20.63 -15.86
C LEU A 44 -2.90 -21.88 -15.32
N MET A 45 -3.02 -23.01 -16.02
CA MET A 45 -2.38 -24.27 -15.63
C MET A 45 -0.86 -24.12 -15.57
N ALA A 46 -0.24 -23.53 -16.59
CA ALA A 46 1.20 -23.28 -16.59
C ALA A 46 1.64 -22.37 -15.43
N VAL A 47 0.83 -21.37 -15.05
CA VAL A 47 1.12 -20.51 -13.89
C VAL A 47 0.99 -21.28 -12.57
N LEU A 48 -0.03 -22.14 -12.43
CA LEU A 48 -0.23 -22.95 -11.23
C LEU A 48 0.89 -23.97 -11.04
N GLU A 49 1.30 -24.64 -12.12
CA GLU A 49 2.41 -25.59 -12.12
C GLU A 49 3.75 -24.92 -11.78
N GLU A 50 3.95 -23.67 -12.21
CA GLU A 50 5.13 -22.87 -11.91
C GLU A 50 5.03 -22.10 -10.58
N GLN A 51 4.23 -22.61 -9.63
CA GLN A 51 4.04 -22.06 -8.28
C GLN A 51 3.61 -20.58 -8.27
N GLY A 52 2.86 -20.16 -9.27
CA GLY A 52 2.37 -18.79 -9.42
C GLY A 52 3.36 -17.81 -10.05
N SER A 53 4.50 -18.26 -10.59
CA SER A 53 5.48 -17.37 -11.24
C SER A 53 5.10 -17.04 -12.70
N PRO A 54 4.69 -15.80 -13.04
CA PRO A 54 4.27 -15.44 -14.39
C PRO A 54 5.43 -15.49 -15.40
N ARG A 55 6.65 -15.24 -14.91
CA ARG A 55 7.88 -15.27 -15.71
C ARG A 55 8.25 -16.69 -16.13
N ARG A 56 8.20 -17.65 -15.20
CA ARG A 56 8.48 -19.06 -15.50
C ARG A 56 7.40 -19.66 -16.40
N ALA A 57 6.14 -19.35 -16.13
CA ALA A 57 5.03 -19.74 -16.99
C ALA A 57 5.17 -19.16 -18.42
N GLY A 58 5.63 -17.91 -18.54
CA GLY A 58 5.90 -17.29 -19.85
C GLY A 58 6.99 -18.00 -20.63
N LEU A 59 8.11 -18.35 -19.96
CA LEU A 59 9.20 -19.11 -20.57
C LEU A 59 8.72 -20.49 -21.07
N ARG A 60 7.86 -21.17 -20.29
CA ARG A 60 7.31 -22.48 -20.66
C ARG A 60 6.31 -22.42 -21.81
N LEU A 61 5.53 -21.35 -21.89
CA LEU A 61 4.53 -21.13 -22.94
C LEU A 61 5.10 -20.45 -24.20
N GLY A 62 6.39 -20.12 -24.22
CA GLY A 62 7.02 -19.37 -25.32
C GLY A 62 6.46 -17.95 -25.49
N VAL A 63 5.87 -17.36 -24.45
CA VAL A 63 5.26 -16.02 -24.49
C VAL A 63 5.88 -15.09 -23.45
N HIS A 64 5.87 -13.80 -23.74
CA HIS A 64 6.39 -12.80 -22.82
C HIS A 64 5.58 -12.76 -21.50
N GLU A 65 6.23 -12.48 -20.36
CA GLU A 65 5.61 -12.39 -19.03
C GLU A 65 4.36 -11.48 -19.00
N ASN A 66 4.43 -10.34 -19.69
CA ASN A 66 3.30 -9.40 -19.85
C ASN A 66 2.06 -10.04 -20.50
N THR A 67 2.24 -11.01 -21.41
CA THR A 67 1.14 -11.73 -22.04
C THR A 67 0.47 -12.69 -21.06
N VAL A 68 1.26 -13.41 -20.25
CA VAL A 68 0.76 -14.26 -19.16
C VAL A 68 -0.05 -13.43 -18.17
N ALA A 69 0.51 -12.29 -17.74
CA ALA A 69 -0.17 -11.39 -16.81
C ALA A 69 -1.47 -10.81 -17.40
N LYS A 70 -1.50 -10.49 -18.70
CA LYS A 70 -2.72 -10.05 -19.39
C LYS A 70 -3.79 -11.14 -19.39
N ARG A 71 -3.41 -12.39 -19.68
CA ARG A 71 -4.33 -13.55 -19.69
C ARG A 71 -4.90 -13.83 -18.31
N LEU A 72 -4.08 -13.81 -17.26
CA LEU A 72 -4.54 -13.96 -15.86
C LEU A 72 -5.58 -12.90 -15.47
N ARG A 73 -5.37 -11.63 -15.85
CA ARG A 73 -6.35 -10.55 -15.61
C ARG A 73 -7.68 -10.80 -16.33
N THR A 74 -7.65 -11.36 -17.53
CA THR A 74 -8.88 -11.74 -18.26
C THR A 74 -9.65 -12.80 -17.49
N ILE A 75 -8.96 -13.81 -16.98
CA ILE A 75 -9.57 -14.88 -16.15
C ILE A 75 -10.18 -14.30 -14.88
N GLU A 76 -9.47 -13.40 -14.19
CA GLU A 76 -10.00 -12.71 -13.00
C GLU A 76 -11.28 -11.92 -13.29
N ALA A 77 -11.30 -11.19 -14.41
CA ALA A 77 -12.45 -10.41 -14.83
C ALA A 77 -13.65 -11.31 -15.19
N MET A 78 -13.40 -12.45 -15.83
CA MET A 78 -14.42 -13.46 -16.10
C MET A 78 -15.04 -13.96 -14.80
N LEU A 79 -14.25 -14.29 -13.77
CA LEU A 79 -14.79 -14.77 -12.48
C LEU A 79 -15.75 -13.77 -11.80
N GLU A 80 -15.46 -12.46 -11.85
CA GLU A 80 -16.39 -11.43 -11.35
C GLU A 80 -17.66 -11.30 -12.20
N GLU A 81 -17.56 -11.60 -13.50
CA GLU A 81 -18.67 -11.54 -14.44
C GLU A 81 -19.57 -12.78 -14.30
N THR A 82 -18.99 -13.98 -14.14
CA THR A 82 -19.71 -15.22 -13.83
C THR A 82 -20.47 -15.09 -12.52
N ALA A 83 -19.85 -14.51 -11.48
CA ALA A 83 -20.53 -14.23 -10.21
C ALA A 83 -21.76 -13.32 -10.39
N ARG A 84 -21.65 -12.26 -11.21
CA ARG A 84 -22.77 -11.37 -11.54
C ARG A 84 -23.85 -12.06 -12.38
N SER A 85 -23.46 -12.89 -13.35
CA SER A 85 -24.38 -13.67 -14.19
C SER A 85 -25.15 -14.73 -13.41
N LEU A 86 -24.56 -15.26 -12.33
CA LEU A 86 -25.22 -16.15 -11.36
C LEU A 86 -26.20 -15.40 -10.41
N GLY A 87 -26.55 -14.15 -10.71
CA GLY A 87 -27.55 -13.37 -9.97
C GLY A 87 -27.00 -12.66 -8.72
N LEU A 88 -25.68 -12.64 -8.50
CA LEU A 88 -25.11 -11.88 -7.38
C LEU A 88 -25.06 -10.38 -7.71
N GLY A 89 -25.69 -9.57 -6.87
CA GLY A 89 -25.58 -8.11 -6.93
C GLY A 89 -24.13 -7.61 -6.72
N PRO A 90 -23.85 -6.33 -7.03
CA PRO A 90 -22.50 -5.77 -6.97
C PRO A 90 -21.87 -5.85 -5.57
N TRP A 91 -22.65 -5.60 -4.52
CA TRP A 91 -22.20 -5.72 -3.13
C TRP A 91 -21.88 -7.17 -2.74
N ARG A 92 -22.72 -8.14 -3.14
CA ARG A 92 -22.47 -9.56 -2.86
C ARG A 92 -21.22 -10.06 -3.58
N THR A 93 -21.02 -9.63 -4.83
CA THR A 93 -19.81 -9.94 -5.61
C THR A 93 -18.56 -9.35 -4.95
N PHE A 94 -18.63 -8.10 -4.49
CA PHE A 94 -17.52 -7.45 -3.78
C PHE A 94 -17.12 -8.21 -2.51
N TYR A 95 -18.07 -8.50 -1.61
CA TYR A 95 -17.77 -9.16 -0.33
C TYR A 95 -17.36 -10.63 -0.48
N ARG A 96 -17.92 -11.37 -1.46
CA ARG A 96 -17.59 -12.80 -1.65
C ARG A 96 -16.38 -13.06 -2.55
N VAL A 97 -16.11 -12.20 -3.54
CA VAL A 97 -15.10 -12.48 -4.58
C VAL A 97 -13.92 -11.52 -4.44
N THR A 98 -14.19 -10.21 -4.42
CA THR A 98 -13.13 -9.19 -4.46
C THR A 98 -12.44 -9.03 -3.11
N LEU A 99 -13.20 -8.91 -2.01
CA LEU A 99 -12.66 -8.64 -0.68
C LEU A 99 -11.73 -9.75 -0.15
N PRO A 100 -12.07 -11.07 -0.26
CA PRO A 100 -11.18 -12.13 0.20
C PRO A 100 -9.87 -12.21 -0.61
N ARG A 101 -9.88 -11.77 -1.87
CA ARG A 101 -8.67 -11.66 -2.70
C ARG A 101 -7.81 -10.47 -2.28
N LEU A 102 -8.42 -9.35 -1.92
CA LEU A 102 -7.72 -8.15 -1.46
C LEU A 102 -7.19 -8.26 -0.02
N ARG A 103 -7.59 -9.28 0.76
CA ARG A 103 -7.23 -9.39 2.19
C ARG A 103 -5.71 -9.30 2.44
N LEU A 104 -4.88 -9.93 1.61
CA LEU A 104 -3.42 -9.88 1.76
C LEU A 104 -2.86 -8.48 1.48
N ALA A 105 -3.39 -7.82 0.43
CA ALA A 105 -3.00 -6.46 0.09
C ALA A 105 -3.46 -5.46 1.16
N LEU A 106 -4.66 -5.64 1.72
CA LEU A 106 -5.19 -4.83 2.83
C LEU A 106 -4.37 -5.02 4.11
N LEU A 107 -3.97 -6.25 4.44
CA LEU A 107 -3.09 -6.52 5.57
C LEU A 107 -1.72 -5.86 5.38
N GLY A 108 -1.11 -5.99 4.19
CA GLY A 108 0.15 -5.31 3.87
C GLY A 108 0.06 -3.79 3.96
N GLY A 109 -1.03 -3.20 3.44
CA GLY A 109 -1.29 -1.77 3.55
C GLY A 109 -1.58 -1.32 4.98
N GLY A 110 -2.37 -2.09 5.73
CA GLY A 110 -2.67 -1.82 7.14
C GLY A 110 -1.42 -1.84 8.02
N LEU A 111 -0.49 -2.74 7.74
CA LEU A 111 0.77 -2.85 8.47
C LEU A 111 1.70 -1.66 8.21
N VAL A 112 1.71 -1.16 6.97
CA VAL A 112 2.37 0.10 6.62
C VAL A 112 1.77 1.29 7.38
N ILE A 113 0.44 1.36 7.45
CA ILE A 113 -0.27 2.42 8.19
C ILE A 113 0.06 2.31 9.68
N ALA A 114 0.07 1.09 10.24
CA ALA A 114 0.42 0.86 11.64
C ALA A 114 1.84 1.36 11.96
N LEU A 115 2.82 1.06 11.08
CA LEU A 115 4.19 1.54 11.24
C LEU A 115 4.28 3.08 11.20
N HIS A 116 3.50 3.73 10.35
CA HIS A 116 3.43 5.18 10.28
C HIS A 116 2.82 5.78 11.55
N LEU A 117 1.70 5.23 12.03
CA LEU A 117 1.02 5.68 13.25
C LEU A 117 1.86 5.45 14.51
N LEU A 118 2.62 4.36 14.59
CA LEU A 118 3.55 4.08 15.69
C LEU A 118 4.66 5.14 15.80
N GLY A 119 5.07 5.73 14.68
CA GLY A 119 6.08 6.79 14.64
C GLY A 119 5.52 8.21 14.72
N GLU A 120 4.20 8.38 14.66
CA GLU A 120 3.55 9.68 14.68
C GLU A 120 3.63 10.30 16.08
N TYR A 121 4.05 11.56 16.16
CA TYR A 121 4.16 12.31 17.41
C TYR A 121 3.32 13.58 17.36
N GLY A 122 3.42 14.36 16.27
CA GLY A 122 2.89 15.71 16.20
C GLY A 122 1.38 15.75 16.40
N GLY A 123 0.63 14.91 15.69
CA GLY A 123 -0.83 14.86 15.81
C GLY A 123 -1.29 14.47 17.22
N PHE A 124 -0.68 13.44 17.81
CA PHE A 124 -1.06 12.95 19.14
C PHE A 124 -0.65 13.87 20.28
N ALA A 125 0.50 14.56 20.16
CA ALA A 125 0.95 15.54 21.13
C ALA A 125 -0.03 16.73 21.25
N VAL A 126 -0.55 17.23 20.11
CA VAL A 126 -1.54 18.32 20.09
C VAL A 126 -2.85 17.87 20.74
N LEU A 127 -3.30 16.65 20.43
CA LEU A 127 -4.50 16.05 21.04
C LEU A 127 -4.30 15.63 22.50
N ARG A 128 -3.08 15.79 23.04
CA ARG A 128 -2.68 15.32 24.38
C ARG A 128 -2.98 13.83 24.61
N TYR A 129 -2.91 13.04 23.54
CA TYR A 129 -3.15 11.61 23.60
C TYR A 129 -1.85 10.88 23.93
N ARG A 130 -1.88 10.03 24.95
CA ARG A 130 -0.69 9.32 25.44
C ARG A 130 -0.38 8.12 24.55
N THR A 131 0.76 8.18 23.88
CA THR A 131 1.33 7.14 22.99
C THR A 131 2.79 6.89 23.37
N PHE A 132 3.41 5.83 22.84
CA PHE A 132 4.83 5.56 23.06
C PHE A 132 5.70 6.77 22.66
N THR A 133 5.45 7.39 21.50
CA THR A 133 6.23 8.54 21.00
C THR A 133 6.08 9.77 21.90
N THR A 134 4.87 10.06 22.40
CA THR A 134 4.66 11.20 23.30
C THR A 134 5.28 10.96 24.68
N GLU A 135 5.20 9.74 25.22
CA GLU A 135 5.81 9.42 26.52
C GLU A 135 7.33 9.37 26.44
N ILE A 136 7.92 8.87 25.34
CA ILE A 136 9.37 8.96 25.08
C ILE A 136 9.82 10.43 25.08
N TYR A 137 9.10 11.30 24.37
CA TYR A 137 9.43 12.73 24.32
C TYR A 137 9.30 13.38 25.69
N ASN A 138 8.23 13.09 26.43
CA ASN A 138 8.00 13.62 27.77
C ASN A 138 9.10 13.17 28.74
N ALA A 139 9.45 11.88 28.75
CA ALA A 139 10.53 11.33 29.58
C ALA A 139 11.88 11.99 29.29
N TYR A 140 12.17 12.29 28.02
CA TYR A 140 13.38 13.02 27.61
C TYR A 140 13.35 14.50 28.04
N LYS A 141 12.26 15.23 27.76
CA LYS A 141 12.12 16.67 28.04
C LYS A 141 12.05 17.01 29.52
N LEU A 142 11.44 16.14 30.32
CA LEU A 142 11.28 16.34 31.75
C LEU A 142 12.56 16.05 32.53
N GLY A 143 13.62 15.51 31.90
CA GLY A 143 14.96 15.39 32.50
C GLY A 143 15.10 14.35 33.63
N PHE A 144 14.01 13.69 34.03
CA PHE A 144 14.01 12.83 35.21
C PHE A 144 14.48 11.40 34.97
N ASP A 145 14.52 10.89 33.73
CA ASP A 145 15.07 9.55 33.47
C ASP A 145 15.39 9.29 31.98
N ALA A 146 16.61 9.63 31.56
CA ALA A 146 17.10 9.29 30.21
C ALA A 146 17.11 7.76 29.97
N ALA A 147 17.22 6.95 31.03
CA ALA A 147 17.17 5.49 30.91
C ALA A 147 15.73 5.03 30.60
N SER A 148 14.71 5.60 31.25
CA SER A 148 13.30 5.35 30.88
C SER A 148 12.99 5.74 29.44
N ALA A 149 13.45 6.90 28.97
CA ALA A 149 13.28 7.32 27.58
C ALA A 149 13.97 6.32 26.61
N ALA A 150 15.16 5.83 26.96
CA ALA A 150 15.88 4.83 26.17
C ALA A 150 15.17 3.47 26.16
N LEU A 151 14.64 3.01 27.30
CA LEU A 151 13.88 1.76 27.42
C LEU A 151 12.60 1.80 26.60
N LEU A 152 11.80 2.88 26.71
CA LEU A 152 10.60 3.07 25.90
C LEU A 152 10.95 3.16 24.40
N SER A 153 12.04 3.83 24.04
CA SER A 153 12.52 3.87 22.65
C SER A 153 12.89 2.48 22.14
N LEU A 154 13.57 1.67 22.96
CA LEU A 154 13.92 0.29 22.61
C LEU A 154 12.67 -0.57 22.39
N VAL A 155 11.69 -0.49 23.30
CA VAL A 155 10.41 -1.20 23.16
C VAL A 155 9.71 -0.79 21.87
N LEU A 156 9.64 0.49 21.56
CA LEU A 156 9.02 0.97 20.32
C LEU A 156 9.74 0.45 19.07
N VAL A 157 11.08 0.46 19.06
CA VAL A 157 11.87 -0.10 17.96
C VAL A 157 11.61 -1.60 17.80
N VAL A 158 11.52 -2.36 18.89
CA VAL A 158 11.20 -3.80 18.85
C VAL A 158 9.81 -4.02 18.24
N VAL A 159 8.80 -3.25 18.65
CA VAL A 159 7.44 -3.33 18.07
C VAL A 159 7.48 -3.02 16.57
N CYS A 160 8.19 -1.98 16.16
CA CYS A 160 8.33 -1.65 14.73
C CYS A 160 9.05 -2.75 13.95
N ILE A 161 10.08 -3.38 14.50
CA ILE A 161 10.76 -4.54 13.88
C ILE A 161 9.82 -5.74 13.75
N LEU A 162 9.00 -6.02 14.76
CA LEU A 162 8.01 -7.11 14.71
C LEU A 162 6.96 -6.85 13.61
N VAL A 163 6.44 -5.63 13.55
CA VAL A 163 5.51 -5.17 12.51
C VAL A 163 6.16 -5.30 11.12
N LEU A 164 7.38 -4.80 10.95
CA LEU A 164 8.12 -4.90 9.68
C LEU A 164 8.41 -6.37 9.30
N SER A 165 8.75 -7.22 10.26
CA SER A 165 9.00 -8.64 10.02
C SER A 165 7.73 -9.37 9.57
N GLY A 166 6.59 -9.05 10.19
CA GLY A 166 5.28 -9.50 9.74
C GLY A 166 4.97 -9.03 8.32
N GLU A 167 5.39 -7.80 7.97
CA GLU A 167 5.21 -7.24 6.64
C GLU A 167 6.00 -8.02 5.60
N MET A 168 7.26 -8.33 5.91
CA MET A 168 8.12 -9.13 5.05
C MET A 168 7.60 -10.56 4.88
N GLY A 169 7.06 -11.17 5.94
CA GLY A 169 6.46 -12.51 5.89
C GLY A 169 5.19 -12.57 5.04
N LEU A 170 4.29 -11.59 5.21
CA LEU A 170 3.04 -11.49 4.44
C LEU A 170 3.29 -11.11 2.96
N ARG A 171 4.39 -10.42 2.67
CA ARG A 171 4.85 -10.09 1.30
C ARG A 171 5.57 -11.26 0.62
N GLY A 172 5.76 -12.42 1.28
CA GLY A 172 6.51 -13.57 0.79
C GLY A 172 6.03 -14.11 -0.57
N HIS A 173 6.98 -14.28 -1.49
CA HIS A 173 6.93 -14.86 -2.86
C HIS A 173 5.84 -14.39 -3.84
N SER A 174 4.85 -13.63 -3.39
CA SER A 174 4.08 -12.78 -4.28
C SER A 174 4.99 -11.60 -4.66
N SER A 175 5.93 -11.91 -5.56
CA SER A 175 6.05 -11.11 -6.75
C SER A 175 4.63 -11.01 -7.33
N HIS A 176 3.85 -10.11 -6.74
CA HIS A 176 3.12 -9.16 -7.54
C HIS A 176 4.23 -8.56 -8.38
N ALA A 177 4.54 -9.25 -9.49
CA ALA A 177 5.00 -8.62 -10.70
C ALA A 177 4.28 -7.30 -10.67
N ARG A 178 5.02 -6.19 -10.68
CA ARG A 178 4.41 -4.89 -10.94
C ARG A 178 3.68 -5.10 -12.25
N ILE A 179 2.42 -5.54 -12.19
CA ILE A 179 1.69 -5.93 -13.36
C ILE A 179 1.43 -4.56 -13.94
N GLY A 180 2.27 -4.21 -14.91
CA GLY A 180 2.66 -2.83 -15.15
C GLY A 180 1.46 -1.90 -15.19
N ALA A 181 1.70 -0.65 -14.83
CA ALA A 181 0.75 0.45 -14.99
C ALA A 181 0.16 0.57 -16.43
N GLY A 182 0.69 -0.18 -17.41
CA GLY A 182 0.24 -0.19 -18.79
C GLY A 182 -0.54 -1.45 -19.18
N ALA A 183 -1.81 -1.50 -18.77
CA ALA A 183 -2.95 -2.01 -19.54
C ALA A 183 -4.15 -2.00 -18.61
N ALA A 184 -4.55 -0.79 -18.20
CA ALA A 184 -5.82 -0.58 -17.56
C ALA A 184 -6.90 -1.22 -18.42
N ARG A 185 -7.65 -2.16 -17.84
CA ARG A 185 -8.99 -2.54 -18.31
C ARG A 185 -9.65 -1.27 -18.86
N ARG A 186 -10.23 -1.31 -20.06
CA ARG A 186 -11.25 -0.31 -20.42
C ARG A 186 -12.37 -0.50 -19.41
N ARG A 187 -12.29 0.17 -18.25
CA ARG A 187 -13.41 0.26 -17.30
C ARG A 187 -14.58 0.68 -18.16
N ARG A 188 -15.64 -0.14 -18.17
CA ARG A 188 -16.88 0.19 -18.88
C ARG A 188 -17.30 1.56 -18.37
N ARG A 189 -17.11 2.59 -19.19
CA ARG A 189 -17.35 3.97 -18.79
C ARG A 189 -18.84 4.06 -18.49
N VAL A 190 -19.17 4.31 -17.24
CA VAL A 190 -20.55 4.63 -16.86
C VAL A 190 -20.79 6.03 -17.39
N ARG A 191 -21.67 6.15 -18.41
CA ARG A 191 -22.08 7.46 -18.92
C ARG A 191 -22.91 8.13 -17.83
N LEU A 192 -22.31 9.06 -17.12
CA LEU A 192 -23.01 9.98 -16.23
C LEU A 192 -23.68 11.02 -17.15
N GLY A 193 -25.01 11.14 -17.08
CA GLY A 193 -25.71 12.22 -17.79
C GLY A 193 -25.19 13.60 -17.33
N PRO A 194 -25.40 14.68 -18.10
CA PRO A 194 -24.82 16.00 -17.83
C PRO A 194 -25.10 16.50 -16.41
N ALA A 195 -26.31 16.27 -15.89
CA ALA A 195 -26.68 16.61 -14.51
C ALA A 195 -25.86 15.85 -13.45
N ARG A 196 -25.61 14.54 -13.66
CA ARG A 196 -24.80 13.72 -12.75
C ARG A 196 -23.33 14.09 -12.82
N THR A 197 -22.84 14.46 -14.00
CA THR A 197 -21.47 14.96 -14.18
C THR A 197 -21.29 16.28 -13.45
N ALA A 198 -22.20 17.24 -13.63
CA ALA A 198 -22.19 18.52 -12.91
C ALA A 198 -22.25 18.32 -11.39
N ALA A 199 -23.15 17.45 -10.90
CA ALA A 199 -23.23 17.12 -9.47
C ALA A 199 -21.94 16.49 -8.95
N SER A 200 -21.31 15.59 -9.70
CA SER A 200 -20.03 14.98 -9.30
C SER A 200 -18.89 15.98 -9.26
N LEU A 201 -18.82 16.90 -10.23
CA LEU A 201 -17.81 17.96 -10.27
C LEU A 201 -18.02 18.95 -9.13
N LEU A 202 -19.26 19.32 -8.82
CA LEU A 202 -19.59 20.19 -7.70
C LEU A 202 -19.27 19.54 -6.35
N ALA A 203 -19.56 18.24 -6.19
CA ALA A 203 -19.20 17.51 -4.99
C ALA A 203 -17.67 17.40 -4.83
N LEU A 204 -16.94 17.13 -5.91
CA LEU A 204 -15.47 17.09 -5.91
C LEU A 204 -14.86 18.47 -5.63
N SER A 205 -15.37 19.52 -6.25
CA SER A 205 -14.88 20.88 -6.03
C SER A 205 -15.21 21.36 -4.61
N ALA A 206 -16.40 21.03 -4.08
CA ALA A 206 -16.74 21.30 -2.70
C ALA A 206 -15.84 20.54 -1.73
N LEU A 207 -15.53 19.26 -2.00
CA LEU A 207 -14.62 18.47 -1.17
C LEU A 207 -13.22 19.08 -1.16
N VAL A 208 -12.67 19.42 -2.32
CA VAL A 208 -11.35 20.06 -2.44
C VAL A 208 -11.35 21.44 -1.77
N GLY A 209 -12.42 22.22 -2.00
CA GLY A 209 -12.61 23.54 -1.42
C GLY A 209 -12.63 23.47 0.10
N LEU A 210 -13.41 22.57 0.70
CA LEU A 210 -13.44 22.34 2.15
C LEU A 210 -12.10 21.84 2.68
N ALA A 211 -11.45 20.91 1.98
CA ALA A 211 -10.16 20.36 2.39
C ALA A 211 -9.04 21.41 2.45
N LEU A 212 -9.10 22.47 1.63
CA LEU A 212 -8.18 23.62 1.73
C LEU A 212 -8.70 24.71 2.68
N ALA A 213 -9.98 25.07 2.58
CA ALA A 213 -10.55 26.20 3.30
C ALA A 213 -10.57 25.96 4.81
N VAL A 214 -10.83 24.73 5.27
CA VAL A 214 -10.85 24.40 6.70
C VAL A 214 -9.47 24.61 7.35
N PRO A 215 -8.36 24.00 6.89
CA PRO A 215 -7.06 24.22 7.52
C PRO A 215 -6.55 25.66 7.35
N LEU A 216 -6.75 26.29 6.19
CA LEU A 216 -6.35 27.70 5.99
C LEU A 216 -7.18 28.66 6.86
N GLY A 217 -8.48 28.41 6.98
CA GLY A 217 -9.39 29.18 7.82
C GLY A 217 -9.06 29.01 9.30
N ALA A 218 -8.75 27.79 9.75
CA ALA A 218 -8.30 27.53 11.11
C ALA A 218 -6.98 28.25 11.40
N LEU A 219 -6.00 28.21 10.48
CA LEU A 219 -4.75 28.95 10.62
C LEU A 219 -5.01 30.46 10.73
N GLY A 220 -5.82 31.04 9.84
CA GLY A 220 -6.17 32.45 9.88
C GLY A 220 -6.89 32.84 11.18
N TYR A 221 -7.84 32.01 11.62
CA TYR A 221 -8.56 32.19 12.88
C TYR A 221 -7.62 32.23 14.09
N TRP A 222 -6.70 31.27 14.21
CA TRP A 222 -5.73 31.25 15.31
C TRP A 222 -4.71 32.39 15.25
N ILE A 223 -4.32 32.83 14.04
CA ILE A 223 -3.46 34.02 13.88
C ILE A 223 -4.17 35.28 14.36
N LEU A 224 -5.44 35.46 14.03
CA LEU A 224 -6.22 36.65 14.39
C LEU A 224 -6.63 36.67 15.86
N GLN A 225 -6.95 35.50 16.43
CA GLN A 225 -7.40 35.38 17.82
C GLN A 225 -6.24 35.20 18.82
N GLY A 226 -5.04 34.87 18.31
CA GLY A 226 -3.82 34.72 19.10
C GLY A 226 -3.42 36.04 19.76
N SER A 227 -3.78 36.20 21.03
CA SER A 227 -3.45 37.34 21.88
C SER A 227 -2.08 37.19 22.57
N SER A 228 -1.22 36.34 22.02
CA SER A 228 0.15 36.14 22.49
C SER A 228 0.99 37.35 22.12
N THR A 229 1.06 38.34 23.01
CA THR A 229 1.95 39.52 22.99
C THR A 229 3.45 39.18 23.02
N THR A 230 3.80 37.92 22.86
CA THR A 230 5.15 37.36 22.85
C THR A 230 5.33 36.48 21.60
N LEU A 231 5.05 37.02 20.41
CA LEU A 231 5.84 36.60 19.26
C LEU A 231 7.28 37.03 19.60
N PRO A 232 8.23 36.09 19.80
CA PRO A 232 9.62 36.47 19.99
C PRO A 232 10.01 37.39 18.83
N SER A 233 10.99 38.28 19.01
CA SER A 233 11.58 39.08 17.92
C SER A 233 12.21 38.24 16.79
N ALA A 234 12.01 36.93 16.79
CA ALA A 234 12.24 36.04 15.67
C ALA A 234 11.40 36.50 14.48
N SER A 235 12.07 37.13 13.53
CA SER A 235 11.51 37.49 12.23
C SER A 235 10.79 36.29 11.62
N ILE A 236 9.47 36.40 11.42
CA ILE A 236 8.66 35.42 10.68
C ILE A 236 9.30 35.13 9.33
N TRP A 237 9.88 36.15 8.70
CA TRP A 237 10.64 36.03 7.47
C TRP A 237 11.89 35.15 7.64
N GLY A 238 12.66 35.37 8.72
CA GLY A 238 13.81 34.51 9.06
C GLY A 238 13.42 33.06 9.31
N ALA A 239 12.33 32.81 10.05
CA ALA A 239 11.83 31.45 10.28
C ALA A 239 11.36 30.78 8.97
N THR A 240 10.69 31.55 8.09
CA THR A 240 10.23 31.09 6.77
C THR A 240 11.42 30.74 5.89
N LEU A 241 12.42 31.63 5.79
CA LEU A 241 13.63 31.41 5.01
C LEU A 241 14.45 30.24 5.55
N ASN A 242 14.62 30.11 6.86
CA ASN A 242 15.31 28.97 7.47
C ASN A 242 14.60 27.66 7.14
N THR A 243 13.27 27.63 7.25
CA THR A 243 12.48 26.44 6.90
C THR A 243 12.61 26.08 5.42
N LEU A 244 12.56 27.09 4.54
CA LEU A 244 12.75 26.89 3.10
C LEU A 244 14.16 26.40 2.79
N LEU A 245 15.18 26.99 3.40
CA LEU A 245 16.58 26.64 3.22
C LEU A 245 16.88 25.23 3.72
N PHE A 246 16.41 24.88 4.92
CA PHE A 246 16.56 23.52 5.45
C PHE A 246 15.79 22.50 4.61
N GLY A 247 14.58 22.84 4.15
CA GLY A 247 13.77 21.98 3.28
C GLY A 247 14.44 21.71 1.94
N LEU A 248 14.86 22.78 1.24
CA LEU A 248 15.54 22.69 -0.05
C LEU A 248 16.92 22.03 0.08
N GLY A 249 17.67 22.35 1.13
CA GLY A 249 18.96 21.75 1.44
C GLY A 249 18.84 20.24 1.71
N ALA A 250 17.87 19.84 2.54
CA ALA A 250 17.58 18.44 2.80
C ALA A 250 17.12 17.70 1.54
N ALA A 251 16.29 18.33 0.70
CA ALA A 251 15.86 17.76 -0.57
C ALA A 251 17.04 17.55 -1.55
N ALA A 252 17.90 18.56 -1.70
CA ALA A 252 19.09 18.48 -2.54
C ALA A 252 20.05 17.39 -2.04
N LEU A 253 20.35 17.36 -0.74
CA LEU A 253 21.19 16.34 -0.14
C LEU A 253 20.59 14.93 -0.30
N SER A 254 19.27 14.79 -0.10
CA SER A 254 18.57 13.52 -0.30
C SER A 254 18.66 13.05 -1.74
N CYS A 255 18.51 13.95 -2.71
CA CYS A 255 18.70 13.62 -4.13
C CYS A 255 20.13 13.17 -4.41
N VAL A 256 21.14 13.92 -3.94
CA VAL A 256 22.56 13.58 -4.16
C VAL A 256 22.92 12.22 -3.57
N LEU A 257 22.40 11.87 -2.39
CA LEU A 257 22.65 10.58 -1.74
C LEU A 257 21.82 9.43 -2.36
N ALA A 258 20.58 9.70 -2.79
CA ALA A 258 19.69 8.67 -3.34
C ALA A 258 20.00 8.33 -4.81
N LEU A 259 20.47 9.30 -5.61
CA LEU A 259 20.69 9.10 -7.05
C LEU A 259 21.71 7.98 -7.35
N PRO A 260 22.88 7.91 -6.69
CA PRO A 260 23.85 6.84 -6.91
C PRO A 260 23.30 5.47 -6.52
N VAL A 261 22.58 5.38 -5.40
CA VAL A 261 21.95 4.14 -4.92
C VAL A 261 20.88 3.67 -5.90
N ALA A 262 20.03 4.59 -6.36
CA ALA A 262 18.99 4.30 -7.35
C ALA A 262 19.57 3.85 -8.70
N LEU A 263 20.63 4.52 -9.19
CA LEU A 263 21.32 4.15 -10.42
C LEU A 263 22.01 2.78 -10.30
N LEU A 264 22.64 2.50 -9.15
CA LEU A 264 23.32 1.23 -8.92
C LEU A 264 22.32 0.07 -8.80
N ALA A 265 21.22 0.25 -8.06
CA ALA A 265 20.15 -0.73 -7.95
C ALA A 265 19.45 -1.00 -9.29
N ALA A 266 19.28 0.04 -10.12
CA ALA A 266 18.70 -0.11 -11.46
C ALA A 266 19.63 -0.86 -12.44
N ARG A 267 20.95 -0.68 -12.32
CA ARG A 267 21.93 -1.23 -13.28
C ARG A 267 22.54 -2.58 -12.87
N ARG A 268 22.58 -2.93 -11.58
CA ARG A 268 23.24 -4.18 -11.11
C ARG A 268 22.31 -5.05 -10.27
N ARG A 269 22.25 -6.36 -10.58
CA ARG A 269 21.44 -7.36 -9.85
C ARG A 269 22.24 -8.15 -8.78
N GLY A 270 23.29 -7.55 -8.21
CA GLY A 270 24.20 -8.19 -7.26
C GLY A 270 23.73 -8.22 -5.81
N VAL A 271 24.52 -8.84 -4.92
CA VAL A 271 24.28 -8.84 -3.46
C VAL A 271 24.32 -7.43 -2.87
N VAL A 272 25.21 -6.57 -3.39
CA VAL A 272 25.32 -5.15 -2.98
C VAL A 272 24.03 -4.38 -3.26
N ALA A 273 23.40 -4.58 -4.42
CA ALA A 273 22.12 -3.95 -4.74
C ALA A 273 21.00 -4.42 -3.80
N ARG A 274 20.97 -5.72 -3.46
CA ARG A 274 20.02 -6.26 -2.48
C ARG A 274 20.23 -5.73 -1.06
N LEU A 275 21.48 -5.56 -0.62
CA LEU A 275 21.81 -4.96 0.68
C LEU A 275 21.41 -3.49 0.72
N LEU A 276 21.68 -2.73 -0.36
CA LEU A 276 21.28 -1.33 -0.47
C LEU A 276 19.76 -1.15 -0.49
N GLU A 277 19.03 -1.98 -1.26
CA GLU A 277 17.57 -1.97 -1.25
C GLU A 277 17.01 -2.24 0.15
N ARG A 278 17.59 -3.21 0.88
CA ARG A 278 17.22 -3.50 2.28
C ARG A 278 17.54 -2.36 3.24
N ALA A 279 18.69 -1.70 3.06
CA ALA A 279 19.08 -0.55 3.88
C ALA A 279 18.08 0.61 3.74
N VAL A 280 17.48 0.82 2.56
CA VAL A 280 16.43 1.84 2.34
C VAL A 280 15.15 1.54 3.12
N PHE A 281 14.88 0.28 3.50
CA PHE A 281 13.72 -0.06 4.34
C PHE A 281 13.98 0.17 5.84
N LEU A 282 15.24 0.25 6.27
CA LEU A 282 15.59 0.42 7.69
C LEU A 282 15.06 1.74 8.28
N PRO A 283 15.20 2.91 7.61
CA PRO A 283 14.64 4.17 8.08
C PRO A 283 13.11 4.17 8.19
N ARG A 284 12.42 3.35 7.37
CA ARG A 284 10.96 3.23 7.44
C ARG A 284 10.51 2.54 8.72
N ALA A 285 11.36 1.67 9.26
CA ALA A 285 11.08 0.90 10.47
C ALA A 285 11.38 1.68 11.75
N LEU A 286 12.20 2.73 11.69
CA LEU A 286 12.59 3.49 12.87
C LEU A 286 11.69 4.72 13.04
N PRO A 287 11.02 4.90 14.19
CA PRO A 287 10.31 6.12 14.50
C PRO A 287 11.24 7.33 14.39
N GLY A 288 10.87 8.34 13.60
CA GLY A 288 11.71 9.52 13.38
C GLY A 288 12.07 10.25 14.68
N LEU A 289 11.17 10.24 15.67
CA LEU A 289 11.43 10.81 16.99
C LEU A 289 12.57 10.10 17.73
N VAL A 290 12.63 8.77 17.67
CA VAL A 290 13.68 7.98 18.33
C VAL A 290 15.03 8.25 17.67
N VAL A 291 15.07 8.32 16.33
CA VAL A 291 16.29 8.67 15.59
C VAL A 291 16.74 10.09 15.94
N GLY A 292 15.81 11.05 15.99
CA GLY A 292 16.09 12.43 16.36
C GLY A 292 16.64 12.56 17.78
N LEU A 293 16.03 11.90 18.76
CA LEU A 293 16.53 11.88 20.13
C LEU A 293 17.89 11.21 20.24
N ALA A 294 18.14 10.11 19.52
CA ALA A 294 19.44 9.45 19.50
C ALA A 294 20.55 10.38 18.95
N LEU A 295 20.25 11.13 17.88
CA LEU A 295 21.17 12.10 17.29
C LEU A 295 21.49 13.29 18.21
N VAL A 296 20.59 13.66 19.12
CA VAL A 296 20.85 14.72 20.12
C VAL A 296 21.56 14.14 21.34
N PHE A 297 21.14 12.97 21.81
CA PHE A 297 21.69 12.33 23.00
C PHE A 297 23.15 11.89 22.80
N PHE A 298 23.49 11.36 21.63
CA PHE A 298 24.85 10.86 21.37
C PHE A 298 25.92 11.97 21.49
N PRO A 299 25.79 13.14 20.84
CA PRO A 299 26.73 14.24 21.00
C PRO A 299 26.78 14.75 22.45
N VAL A 300 25.62 14.95 23.08
CA VAL A 300 25.55 15.52 24.44
C VAL A 300 26.22 14.60 25.46
N ARG A 301 26.13 13.28 25.30
CA ARG A 301 26.67 12.33 26.28
C ARG A 301 28.09 11.86 25.97
N TYR A 302 28.47 11.75 24.70
CA TYR A 302 29.75 11.18 24.28
C TYR A 302 30.67 12.17 23.58
N ALA A 303 30.14 13.09 22.77
CA ALA A 303 30.97 14.07 22.07
C ALA A 303 31.34 15.29 22.94
N ALA A 304 30.53 15.62 23.96
CA ALA A 304 30.88 16.65 24.94
C ALA A 304 31.98 16.21 25.92
N GLY A 305 32.35 14.91 25.92
CA GLY A 305 33.46 14.35 26.70
C GLY A 305 34.74 14.08 25.88
N LEU A 306 34.74 14.41 24.59
CA LEU A 306 35.89 14.41 23.68
C LEU A 306 36.37 15.85 23.46
#